data_AF-A0A923IKQ6-F1
#
_entry.id   AF-A0A923IKQ6-F1
#
_cell.length_a   1.000
_cell.length_b   1.000
_cell.length_c   1.000
_cell.angle_alpha   90.00
_cell.angle_beta   90.00
_cell.angle_gamma   90.00
#
_symmetry.space_group_name_H-M   'P 1'
#
loop_
_entity.id
_entity.type
_entity.pdbx_description
1 polymer ?
#
loop_
_entity_poly.entity_id
_entity_poly.type
_entity_poly.pdbx_seq_one_letter_code
_entity_poly.pdbx_strand_id
1 'polypeptide(L)' 'MELRIDLEFNQLLKLIHQLPKKDIERLSVVLQSEVSASKSSSILQKMILDAPTWTVAELQDYNDARTHLNQSRIA' A
#
# COMPACT_ATOMS: atom_id res chain seq x y z
N MET A 1 -2.83 19.01 20.01
CA MET A 1 -1.59 19.78 19.79
C MET A 1 -0.56 18.83 19.22
N GLU A 2 -0.27 18.93 17.93
CA GLU A 2 0.81 18.14 17.30
C GLU A 2 2.11 18.90 17.47
N LEU A 3 3.03 18.33 18.26
CA LEU A 3 4.33 18.94 18.52
C LEU A 3 5.25 18.61 17.34
N ARG A 4 5.35 19.52 16.37
CA ARG A 4 6.32 19.42 15.27
C ARG A 4 7.65 19.95 15.76
N ILE A 5 8.50 19.07 16.27
CA ILE A 5 9.87 19.42 16.65
C ILE A 5 10.76 19.24 15.42
N ASP A 6 11.33 20.34 14.94
CA ASP A 6 12.39 20.32 13.93
C ASP A 6 13.71 19.97 14.64
N LEU A 7 13.99 18.67 14.77
CA LEU A 7 15.15 18.14 15.48
C LEU A 7 16.18 17.65 14.47
N GLU A 8 17.39 18.22 14.53
CA GLU A 8 18.55 17.72 13.81
C GLU A 8 18.84 16.27 14.20
N PHE A 9 19.22 15.43 13.23
CA PHE A 9 19.40 13.98 13.43
C PHE A 9 20.28 13.63 14.65
N ASN A 10 21.33 14.41 14.88
CA ASN A 10 22.24 14.23 16.02
C ASN A 10 21.60 14.53 17.38
N GLN A 11 20.62 15.43 17.44
CA GLN A 11 19.87 15.73 18.66
C GLN A 11 18.86 14.62 18.96
N LEU A 12 18.21 14.08 17.92
CA LEU A 12 17.34 12.92 18.04
C LEU A 12 18.10 11.68 18.57
N LEU A 13 19.30 11.42 18.05
CA LEU A 13 20.14 10.31 18.54
C LEU A 13 20.52 10.46 20.02
N LYS A 14 20.86 11.68 20.46
CA LYS A 14 21.16 11.94 21.87
C LYS A 14 19.97 11.64 22.78
N LEU A 15 18.76 12.01 22.35
CA LEU A 15 17.53 11.72 23.09
C LEU A 15 17.27 10.22 23.15
N ILE A 16 17.44 9.50 22.03
CA ILE A 16 17.25 8.05 21.99
C ILE A 16 18.26 7.33 22.91
N HIS A 17 19.51 7.76 22.96
CA HIS A 17 20.54 7.19 23.84
C HIS A 17 20.31 7.48 25.33
N GLN A 18 19.51 8.49 25.66
CA GLN A 18 19.12 8.82 27.04
C GLN A 18 17.92 8.01 27.54
N LEU A 19 17.26 7.24 26.67
CA LEU A 19 16.11 6.44 27.05
C LEU A 19 16.52 5.23 27.90
N PRO A 20 15.67 4.81 28.87
CA PRO A 20 15.81 3.53 29.54
C PRO A 20 15.80 2.37 28.53
N LYS A 21 16.53 1.29 28.81
CA LYS A 21 16.62 0.11 27.92
C LYS A 21 15.25 -0.41 27.46
N LYS A 22 14.28 -0.45 28.38
CA LYS A 22 12.90 -0.89 28.12
C LYS A 22 12.21 -0.03 27.04
N ASP A 23 12.48 1.27 27.02
CA ASP A 23 11.88 2.20 26.08
C ASP A 23 12.59 2.16 24.72
N ILE A 24 13.90 1.88 24.70
CA ILE A 24 14.66 1.61 23.47
C ILE A 24 14.16 0.34 22.78
N GLU A 25 13.91 -0.74 23.53
CA GLU A 25 13.36 -1.98 22.99
C GLU A 25 11.97 -1.77 22.40
N ARG A 26 11.11 -1.01 23.10
CA ARG A 26 9.78 -0.65 22.62
C ARG A 26 9.85 0.19 21.35
N LEU A 27 10.76 1.16 21.28
CA LEU A 27 10.98 1.99 20.10
C LEU A 27 11.42 1.14 18.90
N SER A 28 12.33 0.18 19.12
CA SER A 28 12.79 -0.75 18.08
C SER A 28 11.65 -1.58 17.49
N VAL A 29 10.77 -2.13 18.34
CA VAL A 29 9.59 -2.90 17.90
C VAL A 29 8.65 -2.05 17.05
N VAL A 30 8.37 -0.82 17.49
CA VAL A 30 7.49 0.10 16.75
C VAL A 30 8.09 0.45 15.38
N LEU A 31 9.38 0.79 15.33
CA LEU A 31 10.06 1.10 14.08
C LEU A 31 10.08 -0.10 13.12
N GLN A 32 10.31 -1.31 13.62
CA GLN A 32 10.26 -2.53 12.81
C GLN A 32 8.85 -2.80 12.25
N SER A 33 7.81 -2.57 13.05
CA SER A 33 6.42 -2.70 12.58
C SER A 33 6.07 -1.69 11.49
N GLU A 34 6.51 -0.44 11.62
CA GLU A 34 6.27 0.62 10.62
C GLU A 34 7.00 0.33 9.31
N VAL A 35 8.27 -0.09 9.40
CA VAL A 35 9.06 -0.52 8.23
C VAL A 35 8.40 -1.71 7.53
N SER A 36 7.79 -2.62 8.28
CA SER A 36 7.10 -3.80 7.72
C SER A 36 5.74 -3.44 7.10
N ALA A 37 5.00 -2.51 7.71
CA ALA A 37 3.72 -2.02 7.21
C ALA A 37 3.87 -1.20 5.92
N SER A 38 4.88 -0.32 5.84
CA SER A 38 5.19 0.49 4.66
C SER A 38 5.49 -0.35 3.40
N LYS A 39 6.02 -1.56 3.58
CA LYS A 39 6.41 -2.46 2.50
C LYS A 39 5.25 -3.24 1.87
N SER A 40 4.11 -3.36 2.54
CA SER A 40 3.11 -4.40 2.19
C SER A 40 1.83 -3.85 1.54
N SER A 41 1.27 -2.75 2.04
CA SER A 41 -0.13 -2.39 1.73
C SER A 41 -0.32 -1.68 0.40
N SER A 42 0.44 -0.62 0.11
CA SER A 42 0.20 0.23 -1.07
C SER A 42 0.51 -0.48 -2.39
N ILE A 43 1.57 -1.30 -2.41
CA ILE A 43 2.02 -2.01 -3.60
C ILE A 43 1.10 -3.19 -3.92
N LEU A 44 0.69 -3.96 -2.90
CA LEU A 44 -0.24 -5.06 -3.06
C LEU A 44 -1.61 -4.57 -3.52
N GLN A 45 -2.10 -3.46 -2.97
CA GLN A 45 -3.35 -2.84 -3.38
C GLN A 45 -3.30 -2.38 -4.84
N LYS A 46 -2.20 -1.76 -5.27
CA LYS A 46 -1.99 -1.40 -6.69
C LYS A 46 -1.97 -2.63 -7.59
N MET A 47 -1.24 -3.68 -7.21
CA MET A 47 -1.18 -4.92 -8.00
C MET A 47 -2.53 -5.61 -8.14
N ILE A 48 -3.37 -5.58 -7.10
CA ILE A 48 -4.72 -6.16 -7.16
C ILE A 48 -5.65 -5.31 -8.03
N LEU A 49 -5.55 -3.98 -7.95
CA LEU A 49 -6.37 -3.06 -8.75
C LEU A 49 -5.95 -2.99 -10.22
N ASP A 50 -4.66 -3.15 -10.50
CA ASP A 50 -4.08 -3.12 -11.85
C ASP A 50 -3.96 -4.53 -12.48
N ALA A 51 -4.35 -5.59 -11.77
CA ALA A 51 -4.38 -6.94 -12.32
C ALA A 51 -5.39 -7.00 -13.48
N PRO A 52 -5.05 -7.62 -14.62
CA PRO A 52 -5.99 -7.80 -15.72
C PRO A 52 -7.19 -8.62 -15.21
N THR A 53 -8.37 -7.99 -15.15
CA THR A 53 -9.60 -8.63 -14.65
C THR A 53 -10.15 -9.67 -15.63
N TRP A 54 -9.73 -9.61 -16.89
CA TRP A 54 -10.10 -10.55 -17.94
C TRP A 54 -8.87 -11.03 -18.68
N THR A 55 -8.82 -12.34 -18.91
CA THR A 55 -7.95 -12.94 -19.90
C THR A 55 -8.37 -12.51 -21.31
N VAL A 56 -7.46 -12.65 -22.27
CA VAL A 56 -7.74 -12.28 -23.69
C VAL A 56 -8.95 -13.04 -24.25
N ALA A 57 -9.14 -14.29 -23.82
CA ALA A 57 -10.31 -15.09 -24.20
C ALA A 57 -11.61 -14.50 -23.63
N GLU A 58 -11.63 -14.15 -22.34
CA GLU A 58 -12.82 -13.55 -21.69
C GLU A 58 -13.17 -12.18 -22.28
N LEU A 59 -12.17 -11.39 -22.66
CA LEU A 59 -12.39 -10.12 -23.36
C LEU A 59 -12.99 -10.33 -24.75
N GLN A 60 -12.54 -11.36 -25.48
CA GLN A 60 -13.08 -11.70 -26.80
C GLN A 60 -14.54 -12.17 -26.68
N ASP A 61 -14.83 -13.06 -25.74
CA ASP A 61 -16.19 -13.56 -25.47
C ASP A 61 -17.14 -12.40 -25.09
N TYR A 62 -16.67 -11.46 -24.27
CA TYR A 62 -17.43 -10.25 -23.94
C TYR A 62 -17.75 -9.40 -25.19
N ASN A 63 -16.77 -9.18 -26.07
CA ASN A 63 -16.96 -8.38 -27.28
C ASN A 63 -17.92 -9.05 -28.26
N ASP A 64 -17.85 -10.37 -28.38
CA ASP A 64 -18.75 -11.15 -29.23
C ASP A 64 -20.19 -11.11 -28.69
N ALA A 65 -20.36 -11.30 -27.38
CA ALA A 65 -21.66 -11.16 -26.72
C ALA A 65 -22.24 -9.74 -26.85
N ARG A 66 -21.41 -8.70 -26.67
CA ARG A 66 -21.82 -7.30 -26.81
C ARG A 66 -22.22 -6.97 -28.24
N THR A 67 -21.49 -7.49 -29.23
CA THR A 67 -21.82 -7.33 -30.65
C THR A 67 -23.16 -7.99 -30.97
N HIS A 68 -23.37 -9.21 -30.49
CA HIS A 68 -24.63 -9.94 -30.65
C HIS A 68 -25.81 -9.19 -30.02
N LEU A 69 -25.65 -8.66 -28.79
CA LEU A 69 -26.68 -7.85 -28.12
C LEU A 69 -26.99 -6.54 -28.85
N ASN A 70 -25.99 -5.89 -29.46
CA ASN A 70 -26.22 -4.67 -30.21
C ASN A 70 -26.93 -4.95 -31.54
N GLN A 71 -26.58 -6.06 -32.21
CA GLN A 71 -27.28 -6.50 -33.41
C GLN A 71 -28.74 -6.87 -33.11
N SER A 72 -29.00 -7.54 -31.99
CA SER A 72 -30.37 -7.89 -31.58
C SER A 72 -31.23 -6.69 -31.17
N ARG A 73 -30.61 -5.52 -30.90
CA ARG A 73 -31.32 -4.27 -30.56
C ARG A 73 -31.66 -3.41 -31.78
N ILE A 74 -31.05 -3.69 -32.92
CA ILE A 74 -31.25 -2.94 -34.18
C ILE A 74 -32.20 -3.71 -35.13
N ALA A 75 -32.49 -4.99 -34.85
CA ALA A 75 -33.44 -5.83 -35.58
C ALA A 75 -34.89 -5.63 -35.11
#